data_AF-A0A8H3H375-F1
#
_entry.id   AF-A0A8H3H375-F1
#
_cell.length_a   1.000
_cell.length_b   1.000
_cell.length_c   1.000
_cell.angle_alpha   90.00
_cell.angle_beta   90.00
_cell.angle_gamma   90.00
#
_symmetry.space_group_name_H-M   'P 1'
#
loop_
_entity.id
_entity.type
_entity.pdbx_description
1 polymer ?
#
loop_
_entity_poly.entity_id
_entity_poly.type
_entity_poly.pdbx_seq_one_letter_code
_entity_poly.pdbx_strand_id
1 'polypeptide(L)'
;MPPASDSQYAKNLTLAATELRDLPPANKLLGIVSGLYEDALEYSVALLVTLQVYQRSFHELRDLALESEDEAEWWAEVQRRGVAYFLLQTLPDRLIRLARQIYYNPSPLPFASLASDLGAITGILPAAPKPSPMFTALFPHLNKRTSATWYLQSFVQLAQSECSDRRVALEAMRDSYAKQFADLHSMGPHLIGTSINSLSTASTHICDKEPLRDTLNKIGGVLGSDAAALHTAAGPSDVFDMAKKLLGNTLPNLKKEHVKCFADLRRPSRFVLAWPKLVLGPPILLLLGRSLYKSRISLRETVSHGIQTVKSFWKSYVVKPIVDILNTVRTGGDQGIRIISKGSLKNDLDSLERMVISFSREELLYTLEQLAQLPKQVKEGNLADIMRSYEADMKHPIRSALFGTLIRTLLIQVQKSKVDVDFTLNGIDKLLRSQELTFGFVGVAPALAIVYVFVNWVRDSLAGTRGRGRFGGRLQRARAFDSIRRVERLLLEPQEHQSNRSVHAPPSPASSEHVSSSTPQTDLAPLTLGLLLLALTRLRSFALTYLPTGSRLQDGFLSDVADLEDPRLGRAEKLRVVERMWRSWGDAKILGWSRAGIEL
;
A
#
# COMPACT_ATOMS: atom_id res chain seq x y z
N MET A 1 32.72 -37.09 -97.19
CA MET A 1 31.93 -37.44 -95.99
C MET A 1 31.54 -36.14 -95.29
N PRO A 2 30.34 -35.59 -95.54
CA PRO A 2 29.85 -34.38 -94.90
C PRO A 2 29.07 -34.69 -93.61
N PRO A 3 28.93 -33.70 -92.70
CA PRO A 3 28.64 -33.94 -91.29
C PRO A 3 27.15 -34.09 -90.96
N ALA A 4 26.83 -35.00 -90.04
CA ALA A 4 25.50 -35.28 -89.52
C ALA A 4 24.97 -34.26 -88.49
N SER A 5 25.53 -33.05 -88.43
CA SER A 5 25.20 -32.03 -87.42
C SER A 5 23.95 -31.20 -87.73
N ASP A 6 23.64 -30.99 -89.01
CA ASP A 6 22.60 -30.04 -89.41
C ASP A 6 21.18 -30.63 -89.25
N SER A 7 21.05 -31.96 -89.32
CA SER A 7 19.77 -32.66 -89.10
C SER A 7 19.34 -32.70 -87.64
N GLN A 8 20.27 -32.63 -86.68
CA GLN A 8 19.93 -32.60 -85.25
C GLN A 8 19.59 -31.18 -84.80
N TYR A 9 20.29 -30.17 -85.32
CA TYR A 9 20.00 -28.77 -85.02
C TYR A 9 18.63 -28.35 -85.56
N ALA A 10 18.25 -28.77 -86.77
CA ALA A 10 16.93 -28.51 -87.33
C ALA A 10 15.81 -29.20 -86.54
N LYS A 11 16.02 -30.44 -86.08
CA LYS A 11 15.05 -31.15 -85.23
C LYS A 11 14.87 -30.49 -83.87
N ASN A 12 15.96 -30.05 -83.23
CA ASN A 12 15.91 -29.36 -81.94
C ASN A 12 15.25 -27.97 -82.05
N LEU A 13 15.45 -27.25 -83.16
CA LEU A 13 14.75 -26.00 -83.45
C LEU A 13 13.25 -26.21 -83.70
N THR A 14 12.85 -27.28 -84.38
CA THR A 14 11.42 -27.60 -84.54
C THR A 14 10.77 -28.05 -83.24
N LEU A 15 11.51 -28.74 -82.36
CA LEU A 15 11.04 -29.21 -81.05
C LEU A 15 10.89 -28.04 -80.06
N ALA A 16 11.86 -27.13 -80.05
CA ALA A 16 11.78 -25.88 -79.30
C ALA A 16 10.70 -24.92 -79.84
N ALA A 17 10.46 -24.90 -81.16
CA ALA A 17 9.39 -24.12 -81.77
C ALA A 17 7.98 -24.71 -81.49
N THR A 18 7.86 -26.03 -81.33
CA THR A 18 6.62 -26.66 -80.85
C THR A 18 6.40 -26.41 -79.34
N GLU A 19 7.45 -26.43 -78.51
CA GLU A 19 7.32 -26.06 -77.08
C GLU A 19 7.00 -24.57 -76.86
N LEU A 20 7.50 -23.67 -77.72
CA LEU A 20 7.10 -22.25 -77.75
C LEU A 20 5.66 -22.03 -78.24
N ARG A 21 5.07 -22.99 -78.96
CA ARG A 21 3.67 -22.95 -79.42
C ARG A 21 2.68 -23.40 -78.34
N ASP A 22 3.16 -24.14 -77.35
CA ASP A 22 2.41 -24.63 -76.19
C ASP A 22 2.52 -23.73 -74.94
N LEU A 23 3.13 -22.54 -75.07
CA LEU A 23 3.05 -21.52 -74.02
C LEU A 23 1.57 -21.16 -73.76
N PRO A 24 1.10 -21.21 -72.50
CA PRO A 24 -0.26 -20.80 -72.18
C PRO A 24 -0.46 -19.35 -72.67
N PRO A 25 -1.61 -19.01 -73.29
CA PRO A 25 -1.83 -17.69 -73.87
C PRO A 25 -1.55 -16.61 -72.81
N ALA A 26 -1.02 -15.45 -73.19
CA ALA A 26 -0.64 -14.38 -72.26
C ALA A 26 -1.72 -14.03 -71.22
N ASN A 27 -3.01 -14.23 -71.57
CA ASN A 27 -4.16 -14.11 -70.68
C ASN A 27 -4.19 -15.13 -69.52
N LYS A 28 -3.68 -16.34 -69.74
CA LYS A 28 -3.55 -17.39 -68.71
C LYS A 28 -2.38 -17.11 -67.78
N LEU A 29 -1.28 -16.52 -68.27
CA LEU A 29 -0.18 -16.02 -67.41
C LEU A 29 -0.61 -14.78 -66.61
N LEU A 30 -1.33 -13.83 -67.23
CA LEU A 30 -1.96 -12.70 -66.54
C LEU A 30 -2.99 -13.16 -65.51
N GLY A 31 -3.78 -14.20 -65.81
CA GLY A 31 -4.72 -14.82 -64.87
C GLY A 31 -4.02 -15.53 -63.71
N ILE A 32 -2.89 -16.19 -63.95
CA ILE A 32 -2.06 -16.81 -62.89
C ILE A 32 -1.41 -15.73 -62.02
N VAL A 33 -0.89 -14.64 -62.60
CA VAL A 33 -0.30 -13.51 -61.86
C VAL A 33 -1.37 -12.75 -61.08
N SER A 34 -2.53 -12.46 -61.68
CA SER A 34 -3.67 -11.85 -60.99
C SER A 34 -4.19 -12.75 -59.87
N GLY A 35 -4.28 -14.06 -60.11
CA GLY A 35 -4.64 -15.05 -59.11
C GLY A 35 -3.62 -15.12 -57.96
N LEU A 36 -2.32 -15.05 -58.25
CA LEU A 36 -1.28 -14.97 -57.22
C LEU A 36 -1.41 -13.73 -56.33
N TYR A 37 -1.75 -12.56 -56.89
CA TYR A 37 -2.03 -11.35 -56.12
C TYR A 37 -3.33 -11.45 -55.31
N GLU A 38 -4.37 -12.05 -55.88
CA GLU A 38 -5.65 -12.28 -55.22
C GLU A 38 -5.53 -13.28 -54.07
N ASP A 39 -4.82 -14.39 -54.27
CA ASP A 39 -4.52 -15.42 -53.26
C ASP A 39 -3.63 -14.87 -52.14
N ALA A 40 -2.62 -14.04 -52.48
CA ALA A 40 -1.77 -13.38 -51.48
C ALA A 40 -2.57 -12.36 -50.65
N LEU A 41 -3.47 -11.61 -51.28
CA LEU A 41 -4.36 -10.68 -50.59
C LEU A 41 -5.33 -11.44 -49.68
N GLU A 42 -5.95 -12.51 -50.17
CA GLU A 42 -6.86 -13.35 -49.40
C GLU A 42 -6.16 -13.98 -48.19
N TYR A 43 -4.92 -14.46 -48.36
CA TYR A 43 -4.11 -14.97 -47.26
C TYR A 43 -3.79 -13.89 -46.22
N SER A 44 -3.43 -12.67 -46.65
CA SER A 44 -3.16 -11.56 -45.74
C SER A 44 -4.41 -11.16 -44.92
N VAL A 45 -5.59 -11.19 -45.54
CA VAL A 45 -6.87 -10.93 -44.88
C VAL A 45 -7.20 -12.07 -43.91
N ALA A 46 -7.00 -13.33 -44.31
CA ALA A 46 -7.16 -14.49 -43.43
C ALA A 46 -6.23 -14.41 -42.21
N LEU A 47 -4.96 -14.04 -42.40
CA LEU A 47 -4.00 -13.82 -41.31
C LEU A 47 -4.50 -12.73 -40.34
N LEU A 48 -4.93 -11.57 -40.85
CA LEU A 48 -5.47 -10.49 -40.01
C LEU A 48 -6.72 -10.93 -39.25
N VAL A 49 -7.63 -11.66 -39.90
CA VAL A 49 -8.82 -12.22 -39.25
C VAL A 49 -8.43 -13.22 -38.16
N THR A 50 -7.47 -14.12 -38.40
CA THR A 50 -6.99 -15.06 -37.37
C THR A 50 -6.36 -14.33 -36.19
N LEU A 51 -5.58 -13.28 -36.44
CA LEU A 51 -4.98 -12.45 -35.39
C LEU A 51 -6.05 -11.70 -34.60
N GLN A 52 -7.09 -11.20 -35.25
CA GLN A 52 -8.20 -10.51 -34.59
C GLN A 52 -9.05 -11.48 -33.75
N VAL A 53 -9.31 -12.69 -34.24
CA VAL A 53 -9.99 -13.75 -33.48
C VAL A 53 -9.16 -14.14 -32.25
N TYR A 54 -7.86 -14.37 -32.45
CA TYR A 54 -6.91 -14.61 -31.36
C TYR A 54 -6.94 -13.49 -30.32
N GLN A 55 -6.75 -12.24 -30.75
CA GLN A 55 -6.74 -11.08 -29.86
C GLN A 55 -8.06 -10.94 -29.09
N ARG A 56 -9.20 -11.12 -29.77
CA ARG A 56 -10.51 -11.02 -29.12
C ARG A 56 -10.71 -12.12 -28.08
N SER A 57 -10.37 -13.36 -28.42
CA SER A 57 -10.46 -14.49 -27.50
C SER A 57 -9.53 -14.34 -26.28
N PHE A 58 -8.30 -13.85 -26.49
CA PHE A 58 -7.34 -13.54 -25.43
C PHE A 58 -7.88 -12.49 -24.45
N HIS A 59 -8.43 -11.38 -24.97
CA HIS A 59 -9.00 -10.33 -24.13
C HIS A 59 -10.24 -10.79 -23.35
N GLU A 60 -11.16 -11.51 -23.98
CA GLU A 60 -12.36 -11.99 -23.28
C GLU A 60 -12.01 -13.00 -22.19
N LEU A 61 -11.13 -13.98 -22.46
CA LEU A 61 -10.69 -14.94 -21.43
C LEU A 61 -10.02 -14.25 -20.25
N ARG A 62 -9.14 -13.28 -20.54
CA ARG A 62 -8.49 -12.46 -19.51
C ARG A 62 -9.51 -11.69 -18.68
N ASP A 63 -10.48 -11.05 -19.33
CA ASP A 63 -11.46 -10.21 -18.64
C ASP A 63 -12.40 -11.07 -17.78
N LEU A 64 -12.80 -12.26 -18.24
CA LEU A 64 -13.57 -13.24 -17.47
C LEU A 64 -12.78 -13.78 -16.27
N ALA A 65 -11.49 -14.08 -16.46
CA ALA A 65 -10.60 -14.51 -15.39
C ALA A 65 -10.43 -13.41 -14.33
N LEU A 66 -10.21 -12.16 -14.75
CA LEU A 66 -10.11 -11.01 -13.84
C LEU A 66 -11.41 -10.75 -13.08
N GLU A 67 -12.58 -10.84 -13.74
CA GLU A 67 -13.88 -10.69 -13.06
C GLU A 67 -14.08 -11.79 -11.99
N SER A 68 -13.67 -13.03 -12.29
CA SER A 68 -13.73 -14.13 -11.31
C SER A 68 -12.75 -13.95 -10.14
N GLU A 69 -11.55 -13.41 -10.40
CA GLU A 69 -10.57 -13.12 -9.35
C GLU A 69 -11.04 -11.98 -8.43
N ASP A 70 -11.60 -10.90 -9.00
CA ASP A 70 -12.12 -9.75 -8.25
C ASP A 70 -13.26 -10.14 -7.30
N GLU A 71 -14.20 -10.99 -7.75
CA GLU A 71 -15.26 -11.49 -6.88
C GLU A 71 -14.71 -12.49 -5.85
N ALA A 72 -13.77 -13.38 -6.21
CA ALA A 72 -13.13 -14.31 -5.27
C ALA A 72 -12.40 -13.57 -4.13
N GLU A 73 -11.69 -12.48 -4.46
CA GLU A 73 -11.01 -11.64 -3.49
C GLU A 73 -11.99 -10.95 -2.55
N TRP A 74 -13.12 -10.46 -3.08
CA TRP A 74 -14.17 -9.87 -2.24
C TRP A 74 -14.72 -10.89 -1.23
N TRP A 75 -14.97 -12.13 -1.65
CA TRP A 75 -15.38 -13.20 -0.73
C TRP A 75 -14.30 -13.57 0.29
N ALA A 76 -13.02 -13.51 -0.09
CA ALA A 76 -11.91 -13.71 0.85
C ALA A 76 -11.86 -12.61 1.92
N GLU A 77 -12.12 -11.35 1.55
CA GLU A 77 -12.20 -10.23 2.48
C GLU A 77 -13.37 -10.38 3.47
N VAL A 78 -14.55 -10.76 2.97
CA VAL A 78 -15.72 -11.06 3.81
C VAL A 78 -15.44 -12.20 4.77
N GLN A 79 -14.78 -13.27 4.33
CA GLN A 79 -14.42 -14.42 5.16
C GLN A 79 -13.46 -14.06 6.31
N ARG A 80 -12.54 -13.10 6.11
CA ARG A 80 -11.52 -12.74 7.11
C ARG A 80 -12.07 -11.95 8.29
N ARG A 81 -12.86 -10.90 8.04
CA ARG A 81 -13.32 -9.96 9.09
C ARG A 81 -14.80 -9.58 9.01
N GLY A 82 -15.47 -9.90 7.91
CA GLY A 82 -16.79 -9.36 7.58
C GLY A 82 -17.97 -10.30 7.79
N VAL A 83 -17.77 -11.56 8.19
CA VAL A 83 -18.83 -12.59 8.13
C VAL A 83 -20.07 -12.22 8.94
N ALA A 84 -19.92 -11.73 10.17
CA ALA A 84 -21.06 -11.33 11.01
C ALA A 84 -21.80 -10.12 10.41
N TYR A 85 -21.07 -9.14 9.88
CA TYR A 85 -21.66 -7.98 9.20
C TYR A 85 -22.33 -8.36 7.88
N PHE A 86 -21.75 -9.30 7.14
CA PHE A 86 -22.34 -9.87 5.92
C PHE A 86 -23.61 -10.67 6.21
N LEU A 87 -23.64 -11.43 7.32
CA LEU A 87 -24.84 -12.11 7.77
C LEU A 87 -25.95 -11.11 8.06
N LEU A 88 -25.64 -10.01 8.75
CA LEU A 88 -26.59 -8.92 8.97
C LEU A 88 -27.05 -8.31 7.63
N GLN A 89 -26.13 -8.00 6.71
CA GLN A 89 -26.45 -7.45 5.39
C GLN A 89 -27.36 -8.37 4.56
N THR A 90 -27.17 -9.68 4.62
CA THR A 90 -27.96 -10.65 3.84
C THR A 90 -29.23 -11.13 4.54
N LEU A 91 -29.46 -10.73 5.79
CA LEU A 91 -30.58 -11.18 6.62
C LEU A 91 -31.96 -10.90 5.99
N PRO A 92 -32.26 -9.70 5.46
CA PRO A 92 -33.58 -9.43 4.88
C PRO A 92 -33.89 -10.33 3.69
N ASP A 93 -32.89 -10.56 2.83
CA ASP A 93 -33.05 -11.41 1.66
C ASP A 93 -33.25 -12.89 2.06
N ARG A 94 -32.54 -13.37 3.08
CA ARG A 94 -32.73 -14.72 3.64
C ARG A 94 -34.12 -14.89 4.27
N LEU A 95 -34.63 -13.86 4.96
CA LEU A 95 -35.98 -13.88 5.52
C LEU A 95 -37.05 -13.89 4.42
N ILE A 96 -36.87 -13.13 3.33
CA ILE A 96 -37.80 -13.15 2.19
C ILE A 96 -37.83 -14.54 1.55
N ARG A 97 -36.67 -15.20 1.40
CA ARG A 97 -36.60 -16.58 0.88
C ARG A 97 -37.31 -17.58 1.81
N LEU A 98 -37.12 -17.44 3.12
CA LEU A 98 -37.82 -18.26 4.11
C LEU A 98 -39.33 -18.01 4.06
N ALA A 99 -39.79 -16.76 4.02
CA ALA A 99 -41.20 -16.41 3.94
C ALA A 99 -41.84 -16.96 2.65
N ARG A 100 -41.11 -16.89 1.53
CA ARG A 100 -41.52 -17.49 0.25
C ARG A 100 -41.63 -19.02 0.35
N GLN A 101 -40.68 -19.67 1.02
CA GLN A 101 -40.72 -21.12 1.24
C GLN A 101 -41.92 -21.54 2.09
N ILE A 102 -42.25 -20.77 3.14
CA ILE A 102 -43.44 -21.00 3.98
C ILE A 102 -44.73 -20.80 3.16
N TYR A 103 -44.77 -19.78 2.30
CA TYR A 103 -45.92 -19.50 1.45
C TYR A 103 -46.22 -20.64 0.46
N TYR A 104 -45.18 -21.18 -0.20
CA TYR A 104 -45.36 -22.27 -1.16
C TYR A 104 -45.52 -23.65 -0.53
N ASN A 105 -44.95 -23.87 0.66
CA ASN A 105 -45.07 -25.12 1.41
C ASN A 105 -45.47 -24.81 2.86
N PRO A 106 -46.77 -24.70 3.17
CA PRO A 106 -47.25 -24.47 4.52
C PRO A 106 -47.08 -25.74 5.36
N SER A 107 -45.85 -26.00 5.81
CA SER A 107 -45.59 -26.98 6.87
C SER A 107 -46.14 -26.43 8.20
N PRO A 108 -46.79 -27.26 9.05
CA PRO A 108 -47.26 -26.81 10.35
C PRO A 108 -46.08 -26.39 11.22
N LEU A 109 -46.00 -25.12 11.58
CA LEU A 109 -44.91 -24.55 12.37
C LEU A 109 -45.36 -24.23 13.79
N PRO A 110 -44.62 -24.65 14.83
CA PRO A 110 -44.88 -24.29 16.22
C PRO A 110 -44.32 -22.89 16.51
N PHE A 111 -44.77 -21.83 15.81
CA PHE A 111 -44.32 -20.46 16.09
C PHE A 111 -44.93 -19.86 17.37
N ALA A 112 -45.94 -20.50 17.95
CA ALA A 112 -46.62 -20.04 19.16
C ALA A 112 -45.73 -20.01 20.41
N SER A 113 -44.58 -20.70 20.43
CA SER A 113 -43.65 -20.73 21.57
C SER A 113 -42.57 -19.64 21.55
N LEU A 114 -42.46 -18.86 20.47
CA LEU A 114 -41.38 -17.86 20.29
C LEU A 114 -41.66 -16.54 21.02
N ALA A 115 -42.94 -16.27 21.34
CA ALA A 115 -43.35 -15.07 22.06
C ALA A 115 -43.17 -15.18 23.59
N SER A 116 -43.04 -16.40 24.13
CA SER A 116 -43.11 -16.64 25.58
C SER A 116 -41.79 -16.98 26.25
N ASP A 117 -40.73 -17.33 25.51
CA ASP A 117 -39.47 -17.76 26.14
C ASP A 117 -38.23 -17.41 25.29
N LEU A 118 -37.38 -16.52 25.79
CA LEU A 118 -36.08 -16.17 25.16
C LEU A 118 -35.11 -17.37 25.12
N GLY A 119 -35.38 -18.45 25.87
CA GLY A 119 -34.66 -19.72 25.82
C GLY A 119 -35.06 -20.64 24.64
N ALA A 120 -36.20 -20.39 23.99
CA ALA A 120 -36.73 -21.21 22.89
C ALA A 120 -36.03 -20.98 21.53
N ILE A 121 -35.08 -20.03 21.45
CA ILE A 121 -34.21 -19.83 20.27
C ILE A 121 -33.34 -21.09 20.02
N THR A 122 -33.13 -21.91 21.06
CA THR A 122 -32.45 -23.21 20.95
C THR A 122 -33.33 -24.30 20.31
N GLY A 123 -34.66 -24.18 20.32
CA GLY A 123 -35.57 -25.13 19.65
C GLY A 123 -35.57 -25.04 18.12
N ILE A 124 -34.93 -24.01 17.56
CA ILE A 124 -34.66 -23.84 16.13
C ILE A 124 -33.37 -24.59 15.75
N LEU A 125 -32.62 -25.15 16.71
CA LEU A 125 -31.41 -25.91 16.42
C LEU A 125 -31.72 -27.18 15.60
N PRO A 126 -30.91 -27.48 14.57
CA PRO A 126 -31.11 -28.64 13.70
C PRO A 126 -31.02 -29.96 14.47
N ALA A 127 -32.18 -30.58 14.71
CA ALA A 127 -32.30 -31.86 15.42
C ALA A 127 -32.07 -33.09 14.53
N ALA A 128 -31.92 -32.92 13.22
CA ALA A 128 -31.83 -34.00 12.24
C ALA A 128 -30.61 -33.83 11.30
N PRO A 129 -29.99 -34.95 10.84
CA PRO A 129 -28.85 -34.91 9.93
C PRO A 129 -29.21 -34.41 8.52
N LYS A 130 -30.49 -34.45 8.14
CA LYS A 130 -30.99 -33.86 6.88
C LYS A 130 -31.42 -32.42 7.13
N PRO A 131 -30.93 -31.43 6.34
CA PRO A 131 -31.32 -30.05 6.52
C PRO A 131 -32.81 -29.90 6.21
N SER A 132 -33.56 -29.29 7.12
CA SER A 132 -34.97 -29.02 6.90
C SER A 132 -35.14 -28.02 5.74
N PRO A 133 -36.25 -28.05 5.00
CA PRO A 133 -36.48 -27.15 3.85
C PRO A 133 -36.42 -25.66 4.22
N MET A 134 -36.58 -25.32 5.50
CA MET A 134 -36.46 -23.96 6.01
C MET A 134 -34.99 -23.53 6.18
N PHE A 135 -34.16 -24.45 6.68
CA PHE A 135 -32.72 -24.22 6.81
C PHE A 135 -32.04 -24.15 5.45
N THR A 136 -32.49 -24.94 4.47
CA THR A 136 -32.01 -24.82 3.08
C THR A 136 -32.47 -23.53 2.41
N ALA A 137 -33.63 -22.97 2.78
CA ALA A 137 -34.07 -21.65 2.31
C ALA A 137 -33.20 -20.50 2.86
N LEU A 138 -32.76 -20.59 4.13
CA LEU A 138 -31.84 -19.64 4.75
C LEU A 138 -30.41 -19.79 4.23
N PHE A 139 -29.96 -21.03 4.03
CA PHE A 139 -28.59 -21.38 3.63
C PHE A 139 -28.64 -22.41 2.49
N PRO A 140 -28.69 -21.96 1.22
CA PRO A 140 -28.88 -22.85 0.07
C PRO A 140 -27.71 -23.81 -0.17
N HIS A 141 -26.50 -23.47 0.32
CA HIS A 141 -25.31 -24.32 0.20
C HIS A 141 -25.44 -25.65 0.96
N LEU A 142 -26.31 -25.72 1.98
CA LEU A 142 -26.56 -26.95 2.73
C LEU A 142 -27.21 -28.06 1.89
N ASN A 143 -27.88 -27.72 0.79
CA ASN A 143 -28.47 -28.73 -0.11
C ASN A 143 -27.40 -29.58 -0.81
N LYS A 144 -26.19 -29.03 -0.99
CA LYS A 144 -25.06 -29.72 -1.63
C LYS A 144 -24.20 -30.49 -0.64
N ARG A 145 -24.42 -30.32 0.68
CA ARG A 145 -23.56 -30.87 1.74
C ARG A 145 -24.28 -31.98 2.52
N THR A 146 -23.75 -33.19 2.45
CA THR A 146 -24.29 -34.38 3.14
C THR A 146 -23.61 -34.67 4.48
N SER A 147 -22.63 -33.85 4.89
CA SER A 147 -21.79 -34.11 6.07
C SER A 147 -22.53 -33.93 7.39
N ALA A 148 -22.57 -34.96 8.23
CA ALA A 148 -23.31 -35.03 9.50
C ALA A 148 -22.83 -34.08 10.63
N THR A 149 -22.09 -33.00 10.36
CA THR A 149 -21.58 -32.08 11.39
C THR A 149 -22.08 -30.64 11.23
N TRP A 150 -22.89 -30.35 10.22
CA TRP A 150 -23.42 -29.01 9.94
C TRP A 150 -24.31 -28.48 11.07
N TYR A 151 -24.98 -29.37 11.82
CA TYR A 151 -25.93 -29.02 12.87
C TYR A 151 -25.27 -28.47 14.15
N LEU A 152 -23.96 -28.65 14.31
CA LEU A 152 -23.18 -28.14 15.45
C LEU A 152 -22.62 -26.73 15.22
N GLN A 153 -22.77 -26.17 14.01
CA GLN A 153 -22.15 -24.91 13.62
C GLN A 153 -23.04 -23.70 13.94
N SER A 154 -22.43 -22.60 14.39
CA SER A 154 -23.15 -21.34 14.57
C SER A 154 -23.56 -20.74 13.22
N PHE A 155 -24.58 -19.85 13.20
CA PHE A 155 -24.98 -19.17 11.97
C PHE A 155 -23.84 -18.39 11.30
N VAL A 156 -22.91 -17.85 12.09
CA VAL A 156 -21.72 -17.19 11.57
C VAL A 156 -20.79 -18.19 10.89
N GLN A 157 -20.58 -19.38 11.47
CA GLN A 157 -19.77 -20.44 10.87
C GLN A 157 -20.42 -21.01 9.60
N LEU A 158 -21.75 -21.13 9.57
CA LEU A 158 -22.49 -21.53 8.38
C LEU A 158 -22.34 -20.49 7.25
N ALA A 159 -22.48 -19.20 7.57
CA ALA A 159 -22.23 -18.12 6.61
C ALA A 159 -20.76 -18.07 6.17
N GLN A 160 -19.81 -18.37 7.06
CA GLN A 160 -18.39 -18.48 6.72
C GLN A 160 -18.13 -19.63 5.75
N SER A 161 -18.78 -20.77 5.96
CA SER A 161 -18.69 -21.92 5.05
C SER A 161 -19.32 -21.62 3.69
N GLU A 162 -20.43 -20.90 3.65
CA GLU A 162 -21.03 -20.40 2.40
C GLU A 162 -20.06 -19.49 1.62
N CYS A 163 -19.42 -18.54 2.30
CA CYS A 163 -18.44 -17.65 1.69
C CYS A 163 -17.23 -18.43 1.17
N SER A 164 -16.78 -19.44 1.93
CA SER A 164 -15.67 -20.29 1.52
C SER A 164 -16.02 -21.13 0.29
N ASP A 165 -17.22 -21.73 0.23
CA ASP A 165 -17.66 -22.54 -0.90
C ASP A 165 -17.76 -21.69 -2.17
N ARG A 166 -18.31 -20.47 -2.07
CA ARG A 166 -18.37 -19.51 -3.19
C ARG A 166 -16.97 -19.07 -3.64
N ARG A 167 -16.07 -18.79 -2.69
CA ARG A 167 -14.68 -18.44 -2.98
C ARG A 167 -13.97 -19.56 -3.74
N VAL A 168 -14.07 -20.80 -3.25
CA VAL A 168 -13.44 -21.97 -3.90
C VAL A 168 -14.01 -22.20 -5.30
N ALA A 169 -15.32 -22.06 -5.50
CA ALA A 169 -15.94 -22.19 -6.81
C ALA A 169 -15.43 -21.11 -7.80
N LEU A 170 -15.29 -19.87 -7.34
CA LEU A 170 -14.74 -18.77 -8.15
C LEU A 170 -13.25 -18.95 -8.44
N GLU A 171 -12.46 -19.42 -7.47
CA GLU A 171 -11.05 -19.77 -7.67
C GLU A 171 -10.90 -20.89 -8.70
N ALA A 172 -11.75 -21.92 -8.67
CA ALA A 172 -11.75 -22.99 -9.67
C ALA A 172 -12.10 -22.48 -11.09
N MET A 173 -13.06 -21.56 -11.21
CA MET A 173 -13.38 -20.92 -12.48
C MET A 173 -12.21 -20.06 -12.99
N ARG A 174 -11.62 -19.24 -12.12
CA ARG A 174 -10.42 -18.46 -12.43
C ARG A 174 -9.31 -19.36 -12.95
N ASP A 175 -9.05 -20.47 -12.28
CA ASP A 175 -7.96 -21.39 -12.62
C ASP A 175 -8.21 -22.07 -13.97
N SER A 176 -9.47 -22.42 -14.28
CA SER A 176 -9.85 -22.92 -15.60
C SER A 176 -9.58 -21.90 -16.71
N TYR A 177 -10.01 -20.65 -16.53
CA TYR A 177 -9.74 -19.58 -17.51
C TYR A 177 -8.26 -19.21 -17.59
N ALA A 178 -7.54 -19.22 -16.47
CA ALA A 178 -6.10 -18.95 -16.43
C ALA A 178 -5.33 -20.00 -17.24
N LYS A 179 -5.71 -21.28 -17.12
CA LYS A 179 -5.12 -22.35 -17.93
C LYS A 179 -5.38 -22.12 -19.42
N GLN A 180 -6.64 -21.89 -19.82
CA GLN A 180 -6.98 -21.59 -21.22
C GLN A 180 -6.24 -20.35 -21.73
N PHE A 181 -6.10 -19.33 -20.90
CA PHE A 181 -5.38 -18.10 -21.20
C PHE A 181 -3.88 -18.35 -21.43
N ALA A 182 -3.26 -19.22 -20.65
CA ALA A 182 -1.86 -19.62 -20.84
C ALA A 182 -1.66 -20.48 -22.09
N ASP A 183 -2.56 -21.44 -22.33
CA ASP A 183 -2.56 -22.26 -23.53
C ASP A 183 -2.65 -21.37 -24.77
N LEU A 184 -3.49 -20.33 -24.73
CA LEU A 184 -3.59 -19.35 -25.80
C LEU A 184 -2.35 -18.44 -25.91
N HIS A 185 -1.78 -17.99 -24.78
CA HIS A 185 -0.54 -17.22 -24.76
C HIS A 185 0.62 -17.98 -25.42
N SER A 186 0.71 -19.30 -25.22
CA SER A 186 1.73 -20.15 -25.84
C SER A 186 1.65 -20.18 -27.38
N MET A 187 0.47 -19.91 -27.95
CA MET A 187 0.26 -19.87 -29.41
C MET A 187 0.68 -18.52 -30.03
N GLY A 188 0.74 -17.44 -29.23
CA GLY A 188 1.04 -16.09 -29.69
C GLY A 188 2.37 -15.96 -30.46
N PRO A 189 3.52 -16.45 -29.93
CA PRO A 189 4.81 -16.38 -30.62
C PRO A 189 4.81 -17.08 -31.98
N HIS A 190 4.08 -18.19 -32.13
CA HIS A 190 3.94 -18.90 -33.40
C HIS A 190 3.14 -18.09 -34.42
N LEU A 191 2.06 -17.44 -34.00
CA LEU A 191 1.25 -16.56 -34.85
C LEU A 191 1.99 -15.30 -35.29
N ILE A 192 2.80 -14.72 -34.40
CA ILE A 192 3.62 -13.55 -34.72
C ILE A 192 4.76 -13.97 -35.67
N GLY A 193 5.37 -15.12 -35.43
CA GLY A 193 6.40 -15.69 -36.32
C GLY A 193 5.87 -16.01 -37.72
N THR A 194 4.68 -16.64 -37.83
CA THR A 194 4.05 -16.90 -39.14
C THR A 194 3.63 -15.61 -39.85
N SER A 195 3.19 -14.58 -39.10
CA SER A 195 2.90 -13.25 -39.65
C SER A 195 4.16 -12.58 -40.25
N ILE A 196 5.26 -12.56 -39.50
CA ILE A 196 6.53 -11.96 -39.96
C ILE A 196 7.11 -12.74 -41.15
N ASN A 197 7.06 -14.07 -41.12
CA ASN A 197 7.56 -14.91 -42.20
C ASN A 197 6.69 -14.82 -43.47
N SER A 198 5.37 -14.65 -43.33
CA SER A 198 4.49 -14.46 -44.49
C SER A 198 4.66 -13.08 -45.13
N LEU A 199 4.86 -12.03 -44.33
CA LEU A 199 5.22 -10.69 -44.82
C LEU A 199 6.52 -10.67 -45.64
N SER A 200 7.49 -11.52 -45.31
CA SER A 200 8.77 -11.60 -46.05
C SER A 200 8.71 -12.50 -47.29
N THR A 201 7.81 -13.48 -47.32
CA THR A 201 7.69 -14.50 -48.39
C THR A 201 6.58 -14.25 -49.40
N ALA A 202 5.73 -13.24 -49.18
CA ALA A 202 4.62 -12.84 -50.05
C ALA A 202 5.01 -12.47 -51.51
N SER A 203 6.29 -12.49 -51.86
CA SER A 203 6.77 -12.17 -53.22
C SER A 203 7.01 -13.38 -54.12
N THR A 204 7.00 -14.63 -53.61
CA THR A 204 7.51 -15.77 -54.40
C THR A 204 6.74 -17.11 -54.33
N HIS A 205 5.74 -17.29 -53.45
CA HIS A 205 5.08 -18.60 -53.27
C HIS A 205 3.54 -18.55 -53.10
N ILE A 206 2.89 -19.66 -53.49
CA ILE A 206 1.49 -20.00 -53.17
C ILE A 206 1.36 -20.05 -51.64
N CYS A 207 0.47 -19.25 -51.06
CA CYS A 207 0.29 -19.17 -49.61
C CYS A 207 -0.65 -20.25 -49.09
N ASP A 208 -0.09 -21.29 -48.45
CA ASP A 208 -0.87 -22.37 -47.83
C ASP A 208 -1.69 -21.87 -46.62
N LYS A 209 -3.02 -22.03 -46.66
CA LYS A 209 -3.96 -21.61 -45.59
C LYS A 209 -4.09 -22.62 -44.44
N GLU A 210 -3.59 -23.84 -44.59
CA GLU A 210 -3.61 -24.91 -43.59
C GLU A 210 -3.06 -24.52 -42.20
N PRO A 211 -1.89 -23.86 -42.06
CA PRO A 211 -1.38 -23.46 -40.74
C PRO A 211 -2.32 -22.47 -40.02
N LEU A 212 -2.99 -21.58 -40.77
CA LEU A 212 -3.96 -20.66 -40.19
C LEU A 212 -5.21 -21.41 -39.70
N ARG A 213 -5.67 -22.39 -40.49
CA ARG A 213 -6.79 -23.26 -40.11
C ARG A 213 -6.48 -24.06 -38.84
N ASP A 214 -5.29 -24.64 -38.75
CA ASP A 214 -4.86 -25.38 -37.57
C ASP A 214 -4.81 -24.51 -36.31
N THR A 215 -4.36 -23.25 -36.44
CA THR A 215 -4.36 -22.32 -35.31
C THR A 215 -5.78 -21.98 -34.85
N LEU A 216 -6.72 -21.74 -35.78
CA LEU A 216 -8.13 -21.52 -35.42
C LEU A 216 -8.78 -22.75 -34.78
N ASN A 217 -8.45 -23.95 -35.26
CA ASN A 217 -8.91 -25.20 -34.64
C ASN A 217 -8.39 -25.35 -33.21
N LYS A 218 -7.10 -25.05 -32.98
CA LYS A 218 -6.50 -25.05 -31.64
C LYS A 218 -7.15 -24.01 -30.71
N ILE A 219 -7.41 -22.79 -31.20
CA ILE A 219 -8.14 -21.75 -30.44
C ILE A 219 -9.56 -22.23 -30.09
N GLY A 220 -10.27 -22.83 -31.05
CA GLY A 220 -11.58 -23.43 -30.81
C GLY A 220 -11.59 -24.53 -29.75
N GLY A 221 -10.55 -25.38 -29.75
CA GLY A 221 -10.35 -26.43 -28.75
C GLY A 221 -10.05 -25.86 -27.36
N VAL A 222 -9.23 -24.81 -27.26
CA VAL A 222 -8.93 -24.13 -25.98
C VAL A 222 -10.18 -23.47 -25.38
N LEU A 223 -11.04 -22.90 -26.22
CA LEU A 223 -12.30 -22.26 -25.80
C LEU A 223 -13.39 -23.27 -25.39
N GLY A 224 -13.10 -24.57 -25.40
CA GLY A 224 -14.03 -25.61 -24.94
C GLY A 224 -15.18 -25.89 -25.89
N SER A 225 -15.07 -25.51 -27.17
CA SER A 225 -16.03 -25.95 -28.19
C SER A 225 -15.94 -27.48 -28.31
N ASP A 226 -17.07 -28.17 -28.40
CA ASP A 226 -17.11 -29.59 -28.77
C ASP A 226 -16.21 -29.80 -29.98
N ALA A 227 -15.02 -30.36 -29.78
CA ALA A 227 -14.05 -30.61 -30.84
C ALA A 227 -14.72 -31.45 -31.95
N ALA A 228 -15.68 -32.30 -31.57
CA ALA A 228 -16.55 -33.04 -32.49
C ALA A 228 -17.33 -32.12 -33.45
N ALA A 229 -17.97 -31.04 -33.00
CA ALA A 229 -18.77 -30.16 -33.87
C ALA A 229 -17.91 -29.35 -34.86
N LEU A 230 -16.63 -29.15 -34.54
CA LEU A 230 -15.65 -28.51 -35.41
C LEU A 230 -15.06 -29.46 -36.46
N HIS A 231 -14.85 -30.73 -36.10
CA HIS A 231 -14.36 -31.76 -37.02
C HIS A 231 -15.44 -32.31 -37.97
N THR A 232 -16.74 -32.25 -37.63
CA THR A 232 -17.84 -32.68 -38.53
C THR A 232 -18.10 -31.70 -39.68
N ALA A 233 -17.49 -30.51 -39.68
CA ALA A 233 -17.43 -29.63 -40.85
C ALA A 233 -16.33 -30.12 -41.83
N ALA A 234 -16.42 -31.39 -42.23
CA ALA A 234 -15.59 -32.03 -43.26
C ALA A 234 -16.00 -31.58 -44.67
N GLY A 235 -16.01 -30.26 -44.87
CA GLY A 235 -15.98 -29.62 -46.18
C GLY A 235 -14.75 -28.71 -46.26
N PRO A 236 -14.46 -28.10 -47.42
CA PRO A 236 -13.48 -27.01 -47.55
C PRO A 236 -14.02 -25.78 -46.79
N SER A 237 -14.03 -25.85 -45.46
CA SER A 237 -14.46 -24.75 -44.61
C SER A 237 -13.37 -23.70 -44.65
N ASP A 238 -13.68 -22.60 -45.31
CA ASP A 238 -12.81 -21.45 -45.44
C ASP A 238 -12.41 -20.90 -44.06
N VAL A 239 -11.21 -20.33 -43.96
CA VAL A 239 -10.66 -19.74 -42.71
C VAL A 239 -11.66 -18.72 -42.14
N PHE A 240 -12.38 -18.02 -43.02
CA PHE A 240 -13.40 -17.04 -42.69
C PHE A 240 -14.66 -17.65 -42.07
N ASP A 241 -15.13 -18.80 -42.55
CA ASP A 241 -16.29 -19.49 -41.97
C ASP A 241 -15.99 -20.01 -40.56
N MET A 242 -14.77 -20.52 -40.37
CA MET A 242 -14.30 -20.96 -39.07
C MET A 242 -14.17 -19.78 -38.09
N ALA A 243 -13.57 -18.67 -38.52
CA ALA A 243 -13.50 -17.44 -37.75
C ALA A 243 -14.89 -16.90 -37.39
N LYS A 244 -15.84 -16.92 -38.34
CA LYS A 244 -17.23 -16.49 -38.11
C LYS A 244 -17.94 -17.38 -37.10
N LYS A 245 -17.76 -18.70 -37.15
CA LYS A 245 -18.33 -19.64 -36.16
C LYS A 245 -17.73 -19.40 -34.77
N LEU A 246 -16.42 -19.21 -34.67
CA LEU A 246 -15.77 -18.92 -33.39
C LEU A 246 -16.23 -17.60 -32.78
N LEU A 247 -16.21 -16.53 -33.56
CA LEU A 247 -16.58 -15.20 -33.06
C LEU A 247 -18.09 -15.07 -32.82
N GLY A 248 -18.91 -15.68 -33.69
CA GLY A 248 -20.36 -15.55 -33.67
C GLY A 248 -21.07 -16.49 -32.70
N ASN A 249 -20.54 -17.69 -32.44
CA ASN A 249 -21.22 -18.71 -31.64
C ASN A 249 -20.43 -19.12 -30.39
N THR A 250 -19.16 -19.51 -30.51
CA THR A 250 -18.43 -20.11 -29.37
C THR A 250 -18.12 -19.08 -28.29
N LEU A 251 -17.60 -17.92 -28.66
CA LEU A 251 -17.28 -16.84 -27.73
C LEU A 251 -18.51 -16.29 -26.96
N PRO A 252 -19.63 -15.95 -27.61
CA PRO A 252 -20.83 -15.53 -26.89
C PRO A 252 -21.48 -16.67 -26.09
N ASN A 253 -21.34 -17.93 -26.50
CA ASN A 253 -21.82 -19.07 -25.70
C ASN A 253 -21.01 -19.22 -24.42
N LEU A 254 -19.67 -19.14 -24.50
CA LEU A 254 -18.79 -19.14 -23.33
C LEU A 254 -19.20 -18.01 -22.36
N LYS A 255 -19.45 -16.80 -22.87
CA LYS A 255 -19.93 -15.69 -22.05
C LYS A 255 -21.30 -15.95 -21.42
N LYS A 256 -22.23 -16.55 -22.15
CA LYS A 256 -23.57 -16.91 -21.61
C LYS A 256 -23.45 -17.97 -20.52
N GLU A 257 -22.61 -18.97 -20.70
CA GLU A 257 -22.34 -20.00 -19.70
C GLU A 257 -21.67 -19.41 -18.46
N HIS A 258 -20.68 -18.55 -18.66
CA HIS A 258 -20.08 -17.78 -17.59
C HIS A 258 -21.13 -17.01 -16.81
N VAL A 259 -21.94 -16.17 -17.46
CA VAL A 259 -22.98 -15.37 -16.78
C VAL A 259 -23.96 -16.24 -16.00
N LYS A 260 -24.37 -17.40 -16.54
CA LYS A 260 -25.27 -18.34 -15.85
C LYS A 260 -24.63 -18.89 -14.56
N CYS A 261 -23.41 -19.44 -14.67
CA CYS A 261 -22.70 -20.01 -13.53
C CYS A 261 -22.25 -18.95 -12.51
N PHE A 262 -21.93 -17.75 -13.00
CA PHE A 262 -21.43 -16.63 -12.22
C PHE A 262 -22.52 -15.89 -11.46
N ALA A 263 -23.77 -15.90 -11.96
CA ALA A 263 -24.90 -15.19 -11.34
C ALA A 263 -25.11 -15.60 -9.87
N ASP A 264 -24.97 -16.89 -9.55
CA ASP A 264 -25.13 -17.41 -8.19
C ASP A 264 -23.94 -17.11 -7.28
N LEU A 265 -22.75 -16.96 -7.86
CA LEU A 265 -21.48 -16.75 -7.16
C LEU A 265 -21.15 -15.28 -6.93
N ARG A 266 -21.81 -14.38 -7.66
CA ARG A 266 -21.58 -12.93 -7.56
C ARG A 266 -21.94 -12.39 -6.19
N ARG A 267 -21.26 -11.32 -5.78
CA ARG A 267 -21.64 -10.55 -4.59
C ARG A 267 -23.11 -10.09 -4.64
N PRO A 268 -23.80 -10.05 -3.49
CA PRO A 268 -25.16 -9.51 -3.41
C PRO A 268 -25.26 -8.07 -3.90
N SER A 269 -26.46 -7.66 -4.30
CA SER A 269 -26.70 -6.32 -4.84
C SER A 269 -26.27 -5.22 -3.87
N ARG A 270 -25.85 -4.07 -4.42
CA ARG A 270 -25.37 -2.94 -3.60
C ARG A 270 -26.40 -2.44 -2.60
N PHE A 271 -27.69 -2.54 -2.91
CA PHE A 271 -28.76 -2.18 -1.99
C PHE A 271 -28.86 -3.15 -0.82
N VAL A 272 -28.67 -4.46 -1.05
CA VAL A 272 -28.61 -5.45 0.03
C VAL A 272 -27.36 -5.21 0.90
N LEU A 273 -26.23 -4.82 0.33
CA LEU A 273 -25.06 -4.48 1.15
C LEU A 273 -25.21 -3.13 1.88
N ALA A 274 -25.94 -2.18 1.29
CA ALA A 274 -26.09 -0.83 1.83
C ALA A 274 -27.31 -0.65 2.75
N TRP A 275 -28.27 -1.58 2.80
CA TRP A 275 -29.49 -1.41 3.60
C TRP A 275 -29.22 -1.08 5.07
N PRO A 276 -28.21 -1.66 5.77
CA PRO A 276 -27.98 -1.29 7.16
C PRO A 276 -27.64 0.20 7.27
N LYS A 277 -26.86 0.72 6.32
CA LYS A 277 -26.50 2.15 6.27
C LYS A 277 -27.68 3.02 5.84
N LEU A 278 -28.52 2.55 4.92
CA LEU A 278 -29.69 3.30 4.43
C LEU A 278 -30.84 3.36 5.45
N VAL A 279 -31.01 2.31 6.26
CA VAL A 279 -32.08 2.22 7.26
C VAL A 279 -31.64 2.80 8.59
N LEU A 280 -30.42 2.50 9.05
CA LEU A 280 -29.90 3.05 10.32
C LEU A 280 -29.30 4.45 10.16
N GLY A 281 -28.83 4.82 8.96
CA GLY A 281 -28.20 6.12 8.70
C GLY A 281 -29.13 7.30 8.97
N PRO A 282 -30.33 7.40 8.38
CA PRO A 282 -31.27 8.48 8.62
C PRO A 282 -31.68 8.65 10.09
N PRO A 283 -32.08 7.62 10.86
CA PRO A 283 -32.43 7.79 12.26
C PRO A 283 -31.20 8.15 13.09
N ILE A 284 -30.01 7.58 12.84
CA ILE A 284 -28.78 8.00 13.52
C ILE A 284 -28.45 9.45 13.20
N LEU A 285 -28.56 9.88 11.94
CA LEU A 285 -28.31 11.25 11.50
C LEU A 285 -29.34 12.23 12.07
N LEU A 286 -30.60 11.83 12.18
CA LEU A 286 -31.66 12.61 12.81
C LEU A 286 -31.47 12.69 14.32
N LEU A 287 -31.05 11.62 14.98
CA LEU A 287 -30.73 11.61 16.41
C LEU A 287 -29.48 12.44 16.70
N LEU A 288 -28.42 12.32 15.90
CA LEU A 288 -27.24 13.19 15.96
C LEU A 288 -27.63 14.63 15.67
N GLY A 289 -28.41 14.89 14.62
CA GLY A 289 -28.87 16.22 14.24
C GLY A 289 -29.72 16.85 15.35
N ARG A 290 -30.63 16.09 15.95
CA ARG A 290 -31.47 16.53 17.07
C ARG A 290 -30.65 16.75 18.34
N SER A 291 -29.67 15.88 18.63
CA SER A 291 -28.75 16.04 19.76
C SER A 291 -27.86 17.27 19.58
N LEU A 292 -27.26 17.45 18.40
CA LEU A 292 -26.47 18.61 18.02
C LEU A 292 -27.30 19.89 18.03
N TYR A 293 -28.58 19.82 17.62
CA TYR A 293 -29.51 20.94 17.64
C TYR A 293 -29.93 21.32 19.07
N LYS A 294 -30.26 20.34 19.91
CA LYS A 294 -30.59 20.54 21.34
C LYS A 294 -29.37 21.06 22.11
N SER A 295 -28.19 20.59 21.76
CA SER A 295 -26.93 21.01 22.38
C SER A 295 -26.30 22.21 21.68
N ARG A 296 -26.98 22.99 20.81
CA ARG A 296 -26.37 24.18 20.16
C ARG A 296 -25.82 25.18 21.17
N ILE A 297 -26.56 25.39 22.26
CA ILE A 297 -26.18 26.31 23.34
C ILE A 297 -24.98 25.73 24.10
N SER A 298 -25.06 24.47 24.52
CA SER A 298 -23.97 23.77 25.21
C SER A 298 -22.72 23.56 24.33
N LEU A 299 -22.85 23.33 23.02
CA LEU A 299 -21.75 23.21 22.07
C LEU A 299 -21.11 24.57 21.82
N ARG A 300 -21.89 25.63 21.68
CA ARG A 300 -21.34 26.98 21.53
C ARG A 300 -20.58 27.39 22.80
N GLU A 301 -21.10 27.02 23.96
CA GLU A 301 -20.44 27.20 25.25
C GLU A 301 -19.18 26.34 25.37
N THR A 302 -19.22 25.07 24.97
CA THR A 302 -18.06 24.16 24.95
C THR A 302 -17.00 24.61 23.96
N VAL A 303 -17.38 25.12 22.79
CA VAL A 303 -16.46 25.70 21.80
C VAL A 303 -15.89 27.01 22.31
N SER A 304 -16.70 27.86 22.95
CA SER A 304 -16.23 29.08 23.59
C SER A 304 -15.22 28.78 24.69
N HIS A 305 -15.51 27.82 25.56
CA HIS A 305 -14.60 27.33 26.60
C HIS A 305 -13.37 26.66 26.00
N GLY A 306 -13.50 25.90 24.90
CA GLY A 306 -12.38 25.31 24.17
C GLY A 306 -11.46 26.38 23.61
N ILE A 307 -12.00 27.40 22.95
CA ILE A 307 -11.23 28.54 22.43
C ILE A 307 -10.58 29.33 23.56
N GLN A 308 -11.30 29.58 24.65
CA GLN A 308 -10.75 30.22 25.85
C GLN A 308 -9.63 29.39 26.48
N THR A 309 -9.77 28.06 26.51
CA THR A 309 -8.78 27.13 27.04
C THR A 309 -7.53 27.09 26.16
N VAL A 310 -7.69 27.03 24.83
CA VAL A 310 -6.57 27.11 23.87
C VAL A 310 -5.88 28.46 23.98
N LYS A 311 -6.63 29.57 24.08
CA LYS A 311 -6.07 30.91 24.26
C LYS A 311 -5.32 31.03 25.59
N SER A 312 -5.87 30.47 26.67
CA SER A 312 -5.25 30.44 27.99
C SER A 312 -4.00 29.57 28.00
N PHE A 313 -4.04 28.41 27.35
CA PHE A 313 -2.89 27.53 27.18
C PHE A 313 -1.78 28.22 26.39
N TRP A 314 -2.11 28.82 25.25
CA TRP A 314 -1.14 29.54 24.42
C TRP A 314 -0.51 30.72 25.18
N LYS A 315 -1.34 31.53 25.85
CA LYS A 315 -0.84 32.69 26.62
C LYS A 315 0.02 32.26 27.80
N SER A 316 -0.41 31.25 28.55
CA SER A 316 0.21 30.89 29.84
C SER A 316 1.38 29.92 29.72
N TYR A 317 1.36 28.99 28.75
CA TYR A 317 2.36 27.94 28.60
C TYR A 317 3.32 28.14 27.41
N VAL A 318 2.95 28.95 26.41
CA VAL A 318 3.83 29.23 25.26
C VAL A 318 4.36 30.65 25.33
N VAL A 319 3.47 31.65 25.33
CA VAL A 319 3.87 33.06 25.22
C VAL A 319 4.55 33.56 26.50
N LYS A 320 3.89 33.42 27.66
CA LYS A 320 4.42 33.93 28.93
C LYS A 320 5.80 33.36 29.27
N PRO A 321 6.05 32.04 29.17
CA PRO A 321 7.38 31.49 29.44
C PRO A 321 8.45 31.96 28.44
N ILE A 322 8.14 32.09 27.15
CA ILE A 322 9.07 32.63 26.15
C ILE A 322 9.42 34.09 26.49
N VAL A 323 8.43 34.90 26.85
CA VAL A 323 8.63 36.30 27.26
C VAL A 323 9.45 36.38 28.54
N ASP A 324 9.20 35.52 29.53
CA ASP A 324 9.92 35.50 30.81
C ASP A 324 11.39 35.08 30.61
N ILE A 325 11.66 34.10 29.74
CA ILE A 325 13.01 33.72 29.33
C ILE A 325 13.69 34.87 28.56
N LEU A 326 13.00 35.48 27.60
CA LEU A 326 13.54 36.56 26.78
C LEU A 326 13.85 37.81 27.62
N ASN A 327 12.97 38.17 28.55
CA ASN A 327 13.19 39.28 29.48
C ASN A 327 14.33 38.98 30.44
N THR A 328 14.48 37.73 30.87
CA THR A 328 15.62 37.31 31.71
C THR A 328 16.95 37.44 30.97
N VAL A 329 17.00 37.03 29.69
CA VAL A 329 18.21 37.13 28.86
C VAL A 329 18.50 38.58 28.45
N ARG A 330 17.47 39.35 28.08
CA ARG A 330 17.63 40.72 27.53
C ARG A 330 17.93 41.77 28.59
N THR A 331 17.37 41.63 29.79
CA THR A 331 17.47 42.68 30.83
C THR A 331 18.58 42.40 31.84
N GLY A 332 19.31 41.29 31.71
CA GLY A 332 20.35 40.92 32.68
C GLY A 332 19.87 40.93 34.14
N GLY A 333 18.58 40.70 34.39
CA GLY A 333 17.99 40.60 35.73
C GLY A 333 17.90 41.90 36.56
N ASP A 334 17.80 43.10 35.96
CA ASP A 334 17.90 44.35 36.75
C ASP A 334 16.62 44.79 37.53
N GLN A 335 15.43 44.25 37.24
CA GLN A 335 14.19 44.95 37.61
C GLN A 335 13.33 44.31 38.72
N GLY A 336 13.67 43.14 39.26
CA GLY A 336 12.79 42.45 40.22
C GLY A 336 13.07 42.70 41.71
N ILE A 337 14.35 42.69 42.13
CA ILE A 337 14.73 42.54 43.56
C ILE A 337 15.97 43.40 43.90
N ARG A 338 16.28 44.42 43.09
CA ARG A 338 17.57 45.13 43.18
C ARG A 338 17.59 46.38 44.06
N ILE A 339 16.48 46.74 44.69
CA ILE A 339 16.36 48.02 45.41
C ILE A 339 16.92 47.94 46.85
N ILE A 340 16.90 46.76 47.48
CA ILE A 340 17.33 46.63 48.89
C ILE A 340 18.84 46.33 49.02
N SER A 341 19.41 45.43 48.20
CA SER A 341 20.82 45.01 48.39
C SER A 341 21.85 46.00 47.84
N LYS A 342 21.60 46.67 46.70
CA LYS A 342 22.54 47.67 46.15
C LYS A 342 22.58 48.96 46.96
N GLY A 343 21.42 49.39 47.45
CA GLY A 343 21.30 50.54 48.34
C GLY A 343 22.02 50.27 49.66
N SER A 344 21.76 49.12 50.28
CA SER A 344 22.45 48.71 51.51
C SER A 344 23.95 48.58 51.32
N LEU A 345 24.42 47.86 50.29
CA LEU A 345 25.85 47.69 50.03
C LEU A 345 26.57 49.02 49.82
N LYS A 346 25.96 49.95 49.07
CA LYS A 346 26.53 51.28 48.86
C LYS A 346 26.59 52.10 50.16
N ASN A 347 25.55 52.01 50.99
CA ASN A 347 25.49 52.70 52.27
C ASN A 347 26.49 52.11 53.27
N ASP A 348 26.63 50.78 53.30
CA ASP A 348 27.58 50.08 54.16
C ASP A 348 29.03 50.33 53.71
N LEU A 349 29.29 50.44 52.39
CA LEU A 349 30.59 50.89 51.85
C LEU A 349 30.90 52.36 52.19
N ASP A 350 29.92 53.27 52.12
CA ASP A 350 30.10 54.68 52.51
C ASP A 350 30.37 54.81 54.01
N SER A 351 29.68 54.01 54.84
CA SER A 351 29.92 53.93 56.28
C SER A 351 31.34 53.42 56.58
N LEU A 352 31.77 52.36 55.90
CA LEU A 352 33.12 51.82 56.02
C LEU A 352 34.18 52.84 55.58
N GLU A 353 33.97 53.54 54.46
CA GLU A 353 34.85 54.60 53.96
C GLU A 353 35.04 55.71 54.99
N ARG A 354 33.94 56.22 55.57
CA ARG A 354 33.99 57.26 56.61
C ARG A 354 34.71 56.77 57.86
N MET A 355 34.46 55.53 58.29
CA MET A 355 35.07 54.97 59.49
C MET A 355 36.57 54.79 59.31
N VAL A 356 37.01 54.30 58.16
CA VAL A 356 38.43 54.09 57.81
C VAL A 356 39.19 55.41 57.67
N ILE A 357 38.58 56.42 57.03
CA ILE A 357 39.18 57.75 56.91
C ILE A 357 39.34 58.38 58.30
N SER A 358 38.31 58.30 59.15
CA SER A 358 38.38 58.85 60.51
C SER A 358 39.47 58.18 61.35
N PHE A 359 39.58 56.85 61.27
CA PHE A 359 40.59 56.07 61.97
C PHE A 359 42.01 56.42 61.51
N SER A 360 42.21 56.49 60.19
CA SER A 360 43.52 56.76 59.61
C SER A 360 44.02 58.18 59.87
N ARG A 361 43.09 59.13 60.03
CA ARG A 361 43.40 60.53 60.37
C ARG A 361 43.84 60.69 61.83
N GLU A 362 43.15 60.00 62.73
CA GLU A 362 43.31 60.21 64.17
C GLU A 362 44.45 59.37 64.76
N GLU A 363 44.66 58.14 64.27
CA GLU A 363 45.56 57.17 64.92
C GLU A 363 46.81 56.84 64.08
N LEU A 364 46.70 56.88 62.75
CA LEU A 364 47.82 56.61 61.83
C LEU A 364 48.52 57.90 61.34
N LEU A 365 48.01 59.08 61.72
CA LEU A 365 48.56 60.41 61.40
C LEU A 365 48.93 60.59 59.91
N TYR A 366 48.13 60.04 58.99
CA TYR A 366 48.44 60.10 57.57
C TYR A 366 48.43 61.53 57.02
N THR A 367 49.35 61.79 56.07
CA THR A 367 49.46 63.08 55.37
C THR A 367 48.27 63.27 54.41
N LEU A 368 47.87 64.52 54.15
CA LEU A 368 46.68 64.86 53.35
C LEU A 368 46.64 64.20 51.95
N GLU A 369 47.80 63.91 51.35
CA GLU A 369 47.88 63.25 50.04
C GLU A 369 47.54 61.75 50.11
N GLN A 370 47.90 61.07 51.21
CA GLN A 370 47.60 59.64 51.42
C GLN A 370 46.13 59.44 51.79
N LEU A 371 45.55 60.38 52.53
CA LEU A 371 44.12 60.38 52.87
C LEU A 371 43.21 60.51 51.63
N ALA A 372 43.70 61.15 50.56
CA ALA A 372 42.95 61.31 49.30
C ALA A 372 42.92 60.04 48.44
N GLN A 373 43.89 59.13 48.62
CA GLN A 373 43.97 57.85 47.88
C GLN A 373 43.29 56.69 48.64
N LEU A 374 43.16 56.82 49.96
CA LEU A 374 42.55 55.82 50.85
C LEU A 374 41.11 55.43 50.47
N PRO A 375 40.19 56.34 50.06
CA PRO A 375 38.84 55.98 49.59
C PRO A 375 38.80 54.96 48.45
N LYS A 376 39.77 55.05 47.53
CA LYS A 376 39.86 54.13 46.38
C LYS A 376 40.37 52.77 46.84
N GLN A 377 41.38 52.75 47.71
CA GLN A 377 41.93 51.53 48.30
C GLN A 377 40.92 50.79 49.20
N VAL A 378 40.06 51.53 49.92
CA VAL A 378 38.96 50.95 50.72
C VAL A 378 37.89 50.33 49.84
N LYS A 379 37.53 50.96 48.71
CA LYS A 379 36.61 50.40 47.71
C LYS A 379 37.16 49.16 47.01
N GLU A 380 38.49 49.06 46.91
CA GLU A 380 39.21 47.88 46.42
C GLU A 380 39.41 46.81 47.51
N GLY A 381 38.95 47.04 48.74
CA GLY A 381 39.00 46.09 49.86
C GLY A 381 40.36 46.00 50.59
N ASN A 382 41.31 46.86 50.24
CA ASN A 382 42.66 46.87 50.81
C ASN A 382 42.69 47.66 52.13
N LEU A 383 42.63 46.92 53.24
CA LEU A 383 42.59 47.44 54.61
C LEU A 383 43.80 46.96 55.44
N ALA A 384 44.91 46.66 54.77
CA ALA A 384 46.07 45.98 55.37
C ALA A 384 46.64 46.71 56.60
N ASP A 385 46.74 48.05 56.54
CA ASP A 385 47.34 48.83 57.62
C ASP A 385 46.45 48.93 58.86
N ILE A 386 45.12 48.94 58.68
CA ILE A 386 44.16 48.87 59.78
C ILE A 386 44.19 47.48 60.42
N MET A 387 44.37 46.42 59.63
CA MET A 387 44.51 45.06 60.15
C MET A 387 45.79 44.86 60.96
N ARG A 388 46.90 45.53 60.59
CA ARG A 388 48.13 45.51 61.40
C ARG A 388 47.94 46.20 62.75
N SER A 389 47.23 47.34 62.79
CA SER A 389 46.90 48.03 64.03
C SER A 389 45.97 47.20 64.91
N TYR A 390 44.93 46.58 64.32
CA TYR A 390 44.08 45.62 65.03
C TYR A 390 44.88 44.43 65.61
N GLU A 391 45.76 43.82 64.83
CA GLU A 391 46.55 42.65 65.26
C GLU A 391 47.52 43.01 66.39
N ALA A 392 48.10 44.21 66.35
CA ALA A 392 48.92 44.73 67.44
C ALA A 392 48.10 44.97 68.71
N ASP A 393 46.92 45.57 68.57
CA ASP A 393 46.02 45.86 69.69
C ASP A 393 45.39 44.61 70.31
N MET A 394 45.12 43.58 69.50
CA MET A 394 44.57 42.30 69.95
C MET A 394 45.51 41.53 70.88
N LYS A 395 46.83 41.74 70.76
CA LYS A 395 47.82 41.04 71.62
C LYS A 395 47.67 41.42 73.10
N HIS A 396 47.06 42.57 73.40
CA HIS A 396 46.81 43.04 74.76
C HIS A 396 45.37 43.55 74.94
N PRO A 397 44.37 42.66 74.97
CA PRO A 397 42.97 43.01 74.76
C PRO A 397 42.38 43.93 75.83
N ILE A 398 42.72 43.72 77.11
CA ILE A 398 42.14 44.50 78.22
C ILE A 398 42.74 45.91 78.28
N ARG A 399 44.05 46.04 77.99
CA ARG A 399 44.73 47.34 78.02
C ARG A 399 44.38 48.18 76.80
N SER A 400 44.35 47.57 75.62
CA SER A 400 44.05 48.25 74.36
C SER A 400 42.56 48.54 74.15
N ALA A 401 41.65 47.89 74.89
CA ALA A 401 40.25 48.27 74.92
C ALA A 401 39.97 49.49 75.83
N LEU A 402 40.68 49.62 76.96
CA LEU A 402 40.49 50.71 77.92
C LEU A 402 41.28 51.97 77.57
N PHE A 403 42.46 51.82 76.97
CA PHE A 403 43.37 52.93 76.68
C PHE A 403 43.83 52.99 75.21
N GLY A 404 43.31 52.13 74.33
CA GLY A 404 43.77 52.02 72.95
C GLY A 404 42.65 51.96 71.91
N THR A 405 43.05 51.62 70.69
CA THR A 405 42.25 51.73 69.46
C THR A 405 41.44 50.47 69.11
N LEU A 406 41.52 49.44 69.94
CA LEU A 406 41.02 48.09 69.65
C LEU A 406 39.52 48.04 69.36
N ILE A 407 38.72 48.81 70.11
CA ILE A 407 37.26 48.85 69.93
C ILE A 407 36.91 49.44 68.56
N ARG A 408 37.65 50.46 68.11
CA ARG A 408 37.40 51.14 66.83
C ARG A 408 37.82 50.30 65.64
N THR A 409 38.97 49.62 65.71
CA THR A 409 39.41 48.69 64.67
C THR A 409 38.51 47.45 64.56
N LEU A 410 37.99 46.97 65.69
CA LEU A 410 37.00 45.88 65.72
C LEU A 410 35.67 46.29 65.08
N LEU A 411 35.18 47.51 65.33
CA LEU A 411 33.97 48.03 64.67
C LEU A 411 34.14 48.17 63.15
N ILE A 412 35.31 48.60 62.68
CA ILE A 412 35.65 48.63 61.24
C ILE A 412 35.58 47.22 60.64
N GLN A 413 36.10 46.22 61.35
CA GLN A 413 36.14 44.84 60.86
C GLN A 413 34.75 44.19 60.83
N VAL A 414 33.89 44.50 61.80
CA VAL A 414 32.48 44.07 61.78
C VAL A 414 31.75 44.68 60.57
N GLN A 415 31.98 45.96 60.28
CA GLN A 415 31.39 46.60 59.10
C GLN A 415 31.96 46.04 57.79
N LYS A 416 33.26 45.74 57.72
CA LYS A 416 33.86 45.05 56.58
C LYS A 416 33.25 43.67 56.35
N SER A 417 33.12 42.87 57.40
CA SER A 417 32.52 41.54 57.34
C SER A 417 31.07 41.60 56.84
N LYS A 418 30.29 42.59 57.29
CA LYS A 418 28.93 42.82 56.79
C LYS A 418 28.92 43.10 55.28
N VAL A 419 29.82 43.98 54.80
CA VAL A 419 29.98 44.29 53.38
C VAL A 419 30.39 43.06 52.56
N ASP A 420 31.33 42.25 53.06
CA ASP A 420 31.82 41.06 52.38
C ASP A 420 30.75 39.96 52.29
N VAL A 421 29.93 39.82 53.34
CA VAL A 421 28.75 38.94 53.34
C VAL A 421 27.73 39.44 52.32
N ASP A 422 27.39 40.74 52.33
CA ASP A 422 26.44 41.31 51.37
C ASP A 422 26.92 41.20 49.91
N PHE A 423 28.23 41.34 49.66
CA PHE A 423 28.82 41.11 48.34
C PHE A 423 28.75 39.63 47.92
N THR A 424 29.04 38.71 48.85
CA THR A 424 28.98 37.26 48.60
C THR A 424 27.55 36.79 48.36
N LEU A 425 26.58 37.31 49.11
CA LEU A 425 25.16 37.05 48.93
C LEU A 425 24.68 37.53 47.54
N ASN A 426 25.13 38.71 47.09
CA ASN A 426 24.88 39.17 45.73
C ASN A 426 25.52 38.26 44.65
N GLY A 427 26.61 37.56 44.98
CA GLY A 427 27.23 36.54 44.11
C GLY A 427 26.41 35.25 44.04
N ILE A 428 25.83 34.81 45.15
CA ILE A 428 24.96 33.62 45.23
C ILE A 428 23.68 33.81 44.41
N ASP A 429 23.07 34.98 44.47
CA ASP A 429 21.88 35.31 43.66
C ASP A 429 22.15 35.15 42.16
N LYS A 430 23.37 35.50 41.69
CA LYS A 430 23.76 35.30 40.29
C LYS A 430 23.86 33.83 39.91
N LEU A 431 24.29 32.97 40.83
CA LEU A 431 24.46 31.53 40.58
C LEU A 431 23.10 30.81 40.56
N LEU A 432 22.21 31.15 41.49
CA LEU A 432 20.82 30.68 41.47
C LEU A 432 20.08 31.12 40.20
N ARG A 433 20.37 32.32 39.67
CA ARG A 433 19.77 32.82 38.43
C ARG A 433 20.19 32.03 37.19
N SER A 434 21.44 31.57 37.13
CA SER A 434 21.91 30.73 36.02
C SER A 434 21.20 29.36 35.98
N GLN A 435 20.69 28.90 37.12
CA GLN A 435 19.93 27.65 37.24
C GLN A 435 18.43 27.88 36.97
N GLU A 436 17.89 29.03 37.36
CA GLU A 436 16.51 29.42 37.02
C GLU A 436 16.27 29.45 35.50
N LEU A 437 17.28 29.87 34.71
CA LEU A 437 17.16 29.92 33.26
C LEU A 437 17.02 28.51 32.63
N THR A 438 17.83 27.55 33.07
CA THR A 438 17.73 26.16 32.58
C THR A 438 16.44 25.49 33.03
N PHE A 439 15.99 25.75 34.26
CA PHE A 439 14.66 25.31 34.74
C PHE A 439 13.51 25.96 33.94
N GLY A 440 13.65 27.24 33.55
CA GLY A 440 12.71 27.93 32.69
C GLY A 440 12.57 27.26 31.31
N PHE A 441 13.69 26.91 30.67
CA PHE A 441 13.67 26.20 29.39
C PHE A 441 13.05 24.80 29.48
N VAL A 442 13.36 24.04 30.54
CA VAL A 442 12.78 22.70 30.77
C VAL A 442 11.27 22.77 30.98
N GLY A 443 10.75 23.83 31.62
CA GLY A 443 9.32 24.05 31.81
C GLY A 443 8.52 24.28 30.50
N VAL A 444 9.16 24.75 29.42
CA VAL A 444 8.49 25.04 28.13
C VAL A 444 8.46 23.82 27.20
N ALA A 445 9.38 22.88 27.37
CA ALA A 445 9.52 21.72 26.49
C ALA A 445 8.22 20.86 26.35
N PRO A 446 7.48 20.56 27.43
CA PRO A 446 6.24 19.78 27.31
C PRO A 446 5.17 20.49 26.46
N ALA A 447 5.06 21.81 26.57
CA ALA A 447 4.08 22.58 25.80
C ALA A 447 4.40 22.58 24.29
N LEU A 448 5.68 22.73 23.93
CA LEU A 448 6.13 22.65 22.54
C LEU A 448 5.94 21.26 21.94
N ALA A 449 6.18 20.19 22.73
CA ALA A 449 5.95 18.82 22.29
C ALA A 449 4.46 18.58 21.94
N ILE A 450 3.54 19.06 22.78
CA ILE A 450 2.09 18.96 22.53
C ILE A 450 1.69 19.71 21.26
N VAL A 451 2.20 20.94 21.07
CA VAL A 451 1.93 21.73 19.86
C VAL A 451 2.46 21.02 18.60
N TYR A 452 3.67 20.46 18.64
CA TYR A 452 4.24 19.73 17.52
C TYR A 452 3.40 18.51 17.12
N VAL A 453 3.02 17.67 18.10
CA VAL A 453 2.17 16.49 17.86
C VAL A 453 0.82 16.91 17.28
N PHE A 454 0.20 17.95 17.83
CA PHE A 454 -1.10 18.45 17.37
C PHE A 454 -1.04 18.98 15.92
N VAL A 455 -0.04 19.81 15.60
CA VAL A 455 0.15 20.32 14.23
C VAL A 455 0.37 19.18 13.25
N ASN A 456 1.15 18.18 13.62
CA ASN A 456 1.42 17.03 12.78
C ASN A 456 0.15 16.19 12.53
N TRP A 457 -0.64 15.96 13.58
CA TRP A 457 -1.94 15.26 13.48
C TRP A 457 -2.94 16.01 12.59
N VAL A 458 -3.06 17.33 12.74
CA VAL A 458 -3.94 18.15 11.89
C VAL A 458 -3.51 18.07 10.43
N ARG A 459 -2.21 18.20 10.15
CA ARG A 459 -1.65 18.10 8.79
C ARG A 459 -1.95 16.76 8.15
N ASP A 460 -1.76 15.66 8.88
CA ASP A 460 -1.99 14.31 8.37
C ASP A 460 -3.49 14.04 8.11
N SER A 461 -4.36 14.58 8.96
CA SER A 461 -5.83 14.47 8.81
C SER A 461 -6.36 15.29 7.61
N LEU A 462 -5.84 16.50 7.40
CA LEU A 462 -6.22 17.35 6.25
C LEU A 462 -5.69 16.80 4.92
N ALA A 463 -4.52 16.16 4.91
CA ALA A 463 -3.98 15.50 3.72
C ALA A 463 -4.79 14.24 3.34
N GLY A 464 -5.43 13.58 4.31
CA GLY A 464 -6.22 12.36 4.10
C GLY A 464 -7.63 12.56 3.53
N THR A 465 -8.16 13.78 3.50
CA THR A 465 -9.58 14.06 3.17
C THR A 465 -9.88 14.35 1.70
N ARG A 466 -8.87 14.49 0.82
CA ARG A 466 -9.07 14.61 -0.64
C ARG A 466 -9.24 13.23 -1.31
N GLY A 467 -10.40 12.62 -1.06
CA GLY A 467 -11.23 11.87 -2.03
C GLY A 467 -10.72 10.60 -2.74
N ARG A 468 -9.41 10.34 -2.86
CA ARG A 468 -8.88 9.12 -3.51
C ARG A 468 -7.89 8.34 -2.66
N GLY A 469 -7.62 8.84 -1.45
CA GLY A 469 -6.48 8.39 -0.66
C GLY A 469 -5.17 8.52 -1.45
N ARG A 470 -4.05 8.27 -0.79
CA ARG A 470 -2.77 8.21 -1.49
C ARG A 470 -2.80 6.97 -2.43
N PHE A 471 -2.50 7.11 -3.72
CA PHE A 471 -2.43 6.02 -4.73
C PHE A 471 -3.62 5.04 -4.73
N GLY A 472 -4.86 5.53 -4.85
CA GLY A 472 -6.06 4.68 -4.97
C GLY A 472 -6.64 4.14 -3.66
N GLY A 473 -6.10 4.56 -2.52
CA GLY A 473 -6.57 4.17 -1.19
C GLY A 473 -5.94 2.87 -0.68
N ARG A 474 -6.31 2.48 0.54
CA ARG A 474 -5.71 1.31 1.23
C ARG A 474 -6.01 0.00 0.53
N LEU A 475 -7.24 -0.17 0.06
CA LEU A 475 -7.70 -1.39 -0.60
C LEU A 475 -6.91 -1.67 -1.88
N GLN A 476 -6.72 -0.69 -2.76
CA GLN A 476 -6.02 -0.93 -4.04
C GLN A 476 -4.52 -1.22 -3.84
N ARG A 477 -3.91 -0.63 -2.81
CA ARG A 477 -2.53 -0.95 -2.43
C ARG A 477 -2.39 -2.36 -1.89
N ALA A 478 -3.38 -2.83 -1.14
CA ALA A 478 -3.46 -4.21 -0.68
C ALA A 478 -3.50 -5.20 -1.82
N ARG A 479 -4.32 -4.87 -2.81
CA ARG A 479 -4.52 -5.67 -4.01
C ARG A 479 -3.21 -5.81 -4.77
N ALA A 480 -2.52 -4.70 -4.99
CA ALA A 480 -1.18 -4.72 -5.61
C ALA A 480 -0.17 -5.54 -4.76
N PHE A 481 -0.19 -5.39 -3.44
CA PHE A 481 0.63 -6.18 -2.53
C PHE A 481 0.36 -7.69 -2.64
N ASP A 482 -0.91 -8.09 -2.61
CA ASP A 482 -1.33 -9.49 -2.74
C ASP A 482 -1.00 -10.05 -4.12
N SER A 483 -1.09 -9.24 -5.19
CA SER A 483 -0.65 -9.64 -6.53
C SER A 483 0.86 -9.88 -6.60
N ILE A 484 1.71 -9.05 -6.00
CA ILE A 484 3.18 -9.28 -5.96
C ILE A 484 3.51 -10.52 -5.13
N ARG A 485 2.87 -10.68 -3.97
CA ARG A 485 3.02 -11.88 -3.14
C ARG A 485 2.57 -13.14 -3.88
N ARG A 486 1.53 -13.05 -4.70
CA ARG A 486 1.07 -14.14 -5.57
C ARG A 486 2.11 -14.44 -6.64
N VAL A 487 2.65 -13.44 -7.33
CA VAL A 487 3.75 -13.61 -8.30
C VAL A 487 4.93 -14.33 -7.66
N GLU A 488 5.38 -13.88 -6.49
CA GLU A 488 6.47 -14.52 -5.75
C GLU A 488 6.16 -15.98 -5.42
N ARG A 489 4.95 -16.28 -4.92
CA ARG A 489 4.52 -17.65 -4.59
C ARG A 489 4.48 -18.55 -5.83
N LEU A 490 3.90 -18.07 -6.93
CA LEU A 490 3.85 -18.82 -8.19
C LEU A 490 5.24 -19.07 -8.76
N LEU A 491 6.17 -18.11 -8.59
CA LEU A 491 7.57 -18.26 -8.94
C LEU A 491 8.37 -19.11 -7.94
N LEU A 492 7.83 -19.45 -6.77
CA LEU A 492 8.46 -20.35 -5.78
C LEU A 492 7.87 -21.76 -5.79
N GLU A 493 6.69 -21.95 -6.36
CA GLU A 493 6.02 -23.25 -6.48
C GLU A 493 6.91 -24.28 -7.21
N PRO A 494 7.24 -25.43 -6.58
CA PRO A 494 8.00 -26.49 -7.23
C PRO A 494 7.24 -27.00 -8.47
N GLN A 495 7.96 -27.25 -9.55
CA GLN A 495 7.36 -27.84 -10.75
C GLN A 495 6.96 -29.29 -10.42
N GLU A 496 5.68 -29.65 -10.48
CA GLU A 496 5.29 -31.06 -10.46
C GLU A 496 5.85 -31.71 -11.74
N HIS A 497 6.99 -32.39 -11.62
CA HIS A 497 7.50 -33.25 -12.68
C HIS A 497 6.49 -34.39 -12.92
N GLN A 498 5.68 -34.26 -13.96
CA GLN A 498 5.12 -35.41 -14.66
C GLN A 498 6.24 -36.14 -15.42
N SER A 499 7.24 -36.64 -14.70
CA SER A 499 8.18 -37.65 -15.17
C SER A 499 7.72 -39.01 -14.65
N ASN A 500 6.56 -39.46 -15.11
CA ASN A 500 6.17 -40.86 -14.98
C ASN A 500 6.68 -41.62 -16.21
N ARG A 501 7.81 -42.33 -16.02
CA ARG A 501 8.34 -43.57 -16.66
C ARG A 501 9.87 -43.45 -16.70
N SER A 502 10.68 -44.41 -16.26
CA SER A 502 10.51 -45.86 -16.26
C SER A 502 11.45 -46.53 -15.25
N VAL A 503 10.98 -47.63 -14.69
CA VAL A 503 11.80 -48.72 -14.14
C VAL A 503 12.87 -49.14 -15.17
N HIS A 504 14.16 -48.85 -14.93
CA HIS A 504 15.27 -49.81 -15.13
C HIS A 504 16.67 -49.26 -14.74
N ALA A 505 17.30 -50.00 -13.83
CA ALA A 505 18.75 -50.25 -13.66
C ALA A 505 19.75 -49.12 -13.27
N PRO A 506 20.87 -49.47 -12.58
CA PRO A 506 21.81 -48.52 -11.96
C PRO A 506 22.87 -47.97 -12.95
N PRO A 507 23.62 -46.91 -12.55
CA PRO A 507 24.35 -46.05 -13.48
C PRO A 507 25.73 -46.60 -13.84
N SER A 508 26.16 -46.36 -15.09
CA SER A 508 27.58 -46.38 -15.48
C SER A 508 28.01 -44.95 -15.88
N PRO A 509 29.20 -44.49 -15.46
CA PRO A 509 29.68 -43.14 -15.71
C PRO A 509 30.59 -43.12 -16.94
N ALA A 510 30.27 -42.32 -17.95
CA ALA A 510 31.23 -41.65 -18.84
C ALA A 510 30.48 -41.07 -20.04
N SER A 511 30.37 -39.74 -20.08
CA SER A 511 30.61 -38.90 -21.26
C SER A 511 30.00 -37.52 -21.02
N SER A 512 30.84 -36.59 -20.61
CA SER A 512 30.69 -35.17 -20.87
C SER A 512 30.72 -34.93 -22.37
N GLU A 513 29.75 -34.20 -22.92
CA GLU A 513 29.96 -33.16 -23.95
C GLU A 513 28.66 -32.43 -24.30
N HIS A 514 28.84 -31.14 -24.63
CA HIS A 514 27.85 -30.09 -24.84
C HIS A 514 26.88 -30.36 -25.99
N VAL A 515 25.59 -30.02 -25.82
CA VAL A 515 24.77 -29.42 -26.88
C VAL A 515 23.87 -28.33 -26.30
N SER A 516 24.21 -27.10 -26.67
CA SER A 516 23.37 -25.90 -26.58
C SER A 516 22.11 -26.07 -27.42
N SER A 517 20.94 -26.06 -26.78
CA SER A 517 19.67 -25.80 -27.47
C SER A 517 19.00 -24.57 -26.85
N SER A 518 18.81 -23.59 -27.72
CA SER A 518 18.29 -22.26 -27.49
C SER A 518 16.77 -22.26 -27.54
N THR A 519 16.10 -22.29 -26.39
CA THR A 519 14.87 -21.50 -26.13
C THR A 519 14.61 -21.50 -24.62
N PRO A 520 14.75 -20.39 -23.88
CA PRO A 520 14.24 -20.30 -22.53
C PRO A 520 12.73 -20.07 -22.62
N GLN A 521 11.97 -21.06 -23.10
CA GLN A 521 10.55 -21.09 -22.78
C GLN A 521 10.48 -21.42 -21.29
N THR A 522 9.90 -20.51 -20.52
CA THR A 522 9.59 -20.74 -19.11
C THR A 522 8.88 -22.08 -18.96
N ASP A 523 9.58 -23.10 -18.45
CA ASP A 523 9.05 -24.41 -18.05
C ASP A 523 8.10 -24.27 -16.84
N LEU A 524 7.10 -23.41 -16.94
CA LEU A 524 6.03 -23.30 -15.95
C LEU A 524 4.83 -24.07 -16.45
N ALA A 525 4.16 -24.78 -15.53
CA ALA A 525 2.87 -25.39 -15.83
C ALA A 525 1.91 -24.32 -16.41
N PRO A 526 1.05 -24.68 -17.38
CA PRO A 526 0.20 -23.70 -18.07
C PRO A 526 -0.68 -22.93 -17.08
N LEU A 527 -1.20 -23.59 -16.04
CA LEU A 527 -1.96 -22.91 -14.99
C LEU A 527 -1.14 -21.82 -14.26
N THR A 528 0.09 -22.14 -13.84
CA THR A 528 0.96 -21.22 -13.12
C THR A 528 1.34 -20.03 -13.99
N LEU A 529 1.63 -20.27 -15.27
CA LEU A 529 1.88 -19.21 -16.26
C LEU A 529 0.66 -18.30 -16.42
N GLY A 530 -0.55 -18.87 -16.54
CA GLY A 530 -1.78 -18.10 -16.67
C GLY A 530 -2.06 -17.22 -15.46
N LEU A 531 -1.92 -17.77 -14.26
CA LEU A 531 -2.08 -17.02 -13.01
C LEU A 531 -1.01 -15.93 -12.84
N LEU A 532 0.22 -16.19 -13.29
CA LEU A 532 1.29 -15.21 -13.30
C LEU A 532 0.93 -14.02 -14.21
N LEU A 533 0.52 -14.30 -15.44
CA LEU A 533 0.15 -13.26 -16.41
C LEU A 533 -1.07 -12.44 -15.95
N LEU A 534 -2.05 -13.07 -15.29
CA LEU A 534 -3.19 -12.36 -14.69
C LEU A 534 -2.73 -11.41 -13.58
N ALA A 535 -1.84 -11.87 -12.68
CA ALA A 535 -1.29 -11.04 -11.62
C ALA A 535 -0.47 -9.85 -12.18
N LEU A 536 0.33 -10.07 -13.23
CA LEU A 536 1.09 -9.01 -13.92
C LEU A 536 0.16 -7.99 -14.59
N THR A 537 -0.89 -8.46 -15.27
CA THR A 537 -1.93 -7.59 -15.86
C THR A 537 -2.56 -6.68 -14.80
N ARG A 538 -2.83 -7.23 -13.61
CA ARG A 538 -3.41 -6.49 -12.48
C ARG A 538 -2.44 -5.47 -11.88
N LEU A 539 -1.15 -5.79 -11.81
CA LEU A 539 -0.13 -4.83 -11.40
C LEU A 539 0.01 -3.68 -12.40
N ARG A 540 -0.01 -4.00 -13.70
CA ARG A 540 0.00 -3.00 -14.77
C ARG A 540 -1.24 -2.10 -14.71
N SER A 541 -2.43 -2.66 -14.52
CA SER A 541 -3.66 -1.87 -14.41
C SER A 541 -3.67 -0.98 -13.17
N PHE A 542 -3.12 -1.46 -12.05
CA PHE A 542 -2.94 -0.66 -10.84
C PHE A 542 -2.01 0.54 -11.10
N ALA A 543 -0.89 0.32 -11.79
CA ALA A 543 0.08 1.36 -12.11
C ALA A 543 -0.47 2.45 -13.03
N LEU A 544 -1.26 2.07 -14.03
CA LEU A 544 -1.86 3.02 -14.96
C LEU A 544 -3.03 3.80 -14.35
N THR A 545 -3.77 3.20 -13.42
CA THR A 545 -5.02 3.79 -12.89
C THR A 545 -4.80 4.62 -11.62
N TYR A 546 -3.86 4.21 -10.75
CA TYR A 546 -3.74 4.76 -9.40
C TYR A 546 -2.42 5.49 -9.12
N LEU A 547 -1.36 5.27 -9.90
CA LEU A 547 -0.14 6.06 -9.81
C LEU A 547 -0.23 7.34 -10.65
N PRO A 548 0.43 8.44 -10.23
CA PRO A 548 0.43 9.69 -10.97
C PRO A 548 1.13 9.52 -12.32
N THR A 549 0.46 9.96 -13.38
CA THR A 549 0.92 9.81 -14.76
C THR A 549 2.21 10.59 -15.02
N GLY A 550 3.20 9.95 -15.62
CA GLY A 550 4.50 10.58 -15.94
C GLY A 550 5.38 10.84 -14.72
N SER A 551 5.15 10.12 -13.62
CA SER A 551 6.00 10.16 -12.45
C SER A 551 7.09 9.08 -12.52
N ARG A 552 8.27 9.37 -11.96
CA ARG A 552 9.34 8.35 -11.78
C ARG A 552 8.87 7.09 -11.04
N LEU A 553 7.85 7.23 -10.19
CA LEU A 553 7.23 6.11 -9.49
C LEU A 553 6.45 5.21 -10.45
N GLN A 554 5.65 5.79 -11.34
CA GLN A 554 4.92 5.02 -12.34
C GLN A 554 5.88 4.36 -13.32
N ASP A 555 6.88 5.10 -13.82
CA ASP A 555 7.82 4.59 -14.82
C ASP A 555 8.69 3.47 -14.24
N GLY A 556 9.23 3.64 -13.02
CA GLY A 556 10.00 2.61 -12.36
C GLY A 556 9.17 1.36 -12.06
N PHE A 557 7.93 1.53 -11.60
CA PHE A 557 7.06 0.39 -11.31
C PHE A 557 6.65 -0.35 -12.59
N LEU A 558 6.34 0.36 -13.67
CA LEU A 558 6.03 -0.24 -14.96
C LEU A 558 7.26 -0.92 -15.59
N SER A 559 8.47 -0.38 -15.39
CA SER A 559 9.71 -1.03 -15.80
C SER A 559 9.91 -2.36 -15.08
N ASP A 560 9.68 -2.41 -13.76
CA ASP A 560 9.78 -3.66 -13.01
C ASP A 560 8.72 -4.69 -13.47
N VAL A 561 7.50 -4.26 -13.78
CA VAL A 561 6.46 -5.14 -14.33
C VAL A 561 6.85 -5.65 -15.73
N ALA A 562 7.43 -4.79 -16.58
CA ALA A 562 7.92 -5.17 -17.90
C ALA A 562 9.06 -6.20 -17.82
N ASP A 563 9.98 -6.04 -16.85
CA ASP A 563 11.03 -7.03 -16.59
C ASP A 563 10.44 -8.40 -16.17
N LEU A 564 9.31 -8.42 -15.44
CA LEU A 564 8.63 -9.69 -15.12
C LEU A 564 7.91 -10.31 -16.32
N GLU A 565 7.45 -9.48 -17.26
CA GLU A 565 6.81 -9.90 -18.51
C GLU A 565 7.83 -10.41 -19.55
N ASP A 566 9.11 -10.05 -19.46
CA ASP A 566 10.13 -10.45 -20.43
C ASP A 566 10.27 -11.99 -20.49
N PRO A 567 10.09 -12.62 -21.67
CA PRO A 567 10.29 -14.05 -21.84
C PRO A 567 11.76 -14.48 -21.76
N ARG A 568 12.72 -13.55 -21.91
CA ARG A 568 14.15 -13.86 -21.89
C ARG A 568 14.67 -14.14 -20.48
N LEU A 569 14.00 -13.58 -19.46
CA LEU A 569 14.42 -13.72 -18.07
C LEU A 569 13.95 -15.04 -17.48
N GLY A 570 14.91 -15.76 -16.88
CA GLY A 570 14.64 -17.03 -16.20
C GLY A 570 13.87 -16.85 -14.89
N ARG A 571 13.32 -17.94 -14.34
CA ARG A 571 12.58 -17.94 -13.06
C ARG A 571 13.34 -17.28 -11.90
N ALA A 572 14.63 -17.60 -11.77
CA ALA A 572 15.47 -17.04 -10.72
C ALA A 572 15.71 -15.52 -10.89
N GLU A 573 15.80 -15.04 -12.13
CA GLU A 573 15.97 -13.62 -12.43
C GLU A 573 14.67 -12.86 -12.17
N LYS A 574 13.51 -13.43 -12.55
CA LYS A 574 12.20 -12.87 -12.20
C LYS A 574 12.00 -12.77 -10.69
N LEU A 575 12.47 -13.74 -9.90
CA LEU A 575 12.46 -13.65 -8.43
C LEU A 575 13.31 -12.47 -7.90
N ARG A 576 14.47 -12.20 -8.51
CA ARG A 576 15.29 -11.03 -8.13
C ARG A 576 14.59 -9.71 -8.47
N VAL A 577 13.84 -9.65 -9.57
CA VAL A 577 13.01 -8.48 -9.89
C VAL A 577 11.91 -8.28 -8.85
N VAL A 578 11.23 -9.35 -8.42
CA VAL A 578 10.25 -9.29 -7.31
C VAL A 578 10.91 -8.80 -6.02
N GLU A 579 12.10 -9.29 -5.69
CA GLU A 579 12.86 -8.84 -4.52
C GLU A 579 13.24 -7.35 -4.61
N ARG A 580 13.62 -6.88 -5.80
CA ARG A 580 13.85 -5.46 -6.08
C ARG A 580 12.58 -4.63 -5.91
N MET A 581 11.44 -5.13 -6.37
CA MET A 581 10.13 -4.48 -6.17
C MET A 581 9.81 -4.36 -4.67
N TRP A 582 10.00 -5.43 -3.90
CA TRP A 582 9.79 -5.41 -2.44
C TRP A 582 10.64 -4.34 -1.75
N ARG A 583 11.92 -4.22 -2.13
CA ARG A 583 12.84 -3.22 -1.58
C ARG A 583 12.50 -1.79 -2.00
N SER A 584 12.19 -1.57 -3.29
CA SER A 584 12.04 -0.23 -3.87
C SER A 584 10.70 0.42 -3.54
N TRP A 585 9.64 -0.40 -3.46
CA TRP A 585 8.27 0.08 -3.29
C TRP A 585 7.72 -0.17 -1.88
N GLY A 586 8.41 -1.00 -1.08
CA GLY A 586 8.00 -1.41 0.27
C GLY A 586 8.01 -0.29 1.32
N ASP A 587 8.71 0.81 1.08
CA ASP A 587 8.83 1.91 2.04
C ASP A 587 7.46 2.55 2.35
N ALA A 588 7.20 2.80 3.64
CA ALA A 588 6.03 3.51 4.16
C ALA A 588 5.83 4.87 3.49
N LYS A 589 6.92 5.51 3.08
CA LYS A 589 6.92 6.79 2.38
C LYS A 589 6.65 6.68 0.89
N ILE A 590 6.57 5.50 0.27
CA ILE A 590 6.27 5.32 -1.16
C ILE A 590 4.90 4.67 -1.28
N LEU A 591 4.81 3.34 -1.43
CA LEU A 591 3.52 2.64 -1.54
C LEU A 591 3.03 2.11 -0.18
N GLY A 592 3.94 1.95 0.79
CA GLY A 592 3.63 1.60 2.19
C GLY A 592 3.09 0.19 2.39
N TRP A 593 3.62 -0.75 1.62
CA TRP A 593 3.26 -2.16 1.64
C TRP A 593 3.44 -2.83 3.02
N SER A 594 4.43 -2.39 3.81
CA SER A 594 4.65 -2.88 5.18
C SER A 594 3.47 -2.65 6.13
N ARG A 595 2.67 -1.59 5.92
CA ARG A 595 1.45 -1.34 6.71
C ARG A 595 0.20 -1.97 6.10
N ALA A 596 0.20 -2.20 4.79
CA ALA A 596 -0.93 -2.80 4.10
C ALA A 596 -1.22 -4.24 4.59
N GLY A 597 -0.17 -5.04 4.85
CA GLY A 597 -0.35 -6.42 5.34
C GLY A 597 -0.84 -6.55 6.80
N ILE A 598 -0.74 -5.50 7.61
CA ILE A 598 -1.10 -5.53 9.04
C ILE A 598 -2.52 -4.99 9.27
N GLU A 599 -2.93 -3.97 8.50
CA GLU A 599 -4.18 -3.25 8.75
C GLU A 599 -5.42 -3.81 8.01
N LEU A 600 -5.27 -4.86 7.20
CA LEU A 600 -6.38 -5.45 6.41
C LEU A 600 -6.99 -6.71 6.98
#